data_AF-A0A7C7Y471-F1
#
_entry.id   AF-A0A7C7Y471-F1
#
_cell.length_a   1.000
_cell.length_b   1.000
_cell.length_c   1.000
_cell.angle_alpha   90.00
_cell.angle_beta   90.00
_cell.angle_gamma   90.00
#
_symmetry.space_group_name_H-M   'P 1'
#
loop_
_entity.id
_entity.type
_entity.pdbx_description
1 polymer ?
#
loop_
_entity_poly.entity_id
_entity_poly.type
_entity_poly.pdbx_seq_one_letter_code
_entity_poly.pdbx_strand_id
1 'polypeptide(L)' 'MSEKDPLAQAIGLEGFATKTTGIGGVLKARVSDFRVDEISTSVKLDNKGRFTVAIITLTNW' A
#
# COMPACT_ATOMS: atom_id res chain seq x y z
N MET A 1 8.88 16.02 -20.73
CA MET A 1 9.09 16.17 -19.27
C MET A 1 7.76 16.65 -18.73
N SER A 2 7.03 15.81 -18.00
CA SER A 2 5.71 16.20 -17.45
C SER A 2 5.89 17.45 -16.60
N GLU A 3 4.95 18.38 -16.66
CA GLU A 3 4.87 19.49 -15.69
C GLU A 3 5.03 18.94 -14.28
N LYS A 4 5.82 19.63 -13.46
CA LYS A 4 6.01 19.27 -12.05
C LYS A 4 4.65 19.35 -11.37
N ASP A 5 4.24 18.26 -10.73
CA ASP A 5 3.00 18.22 -9.96
C ASP A 5 3.11 19.20 -8.78
N PRO A 6 2.34 20.30 -8.77
CA PRO A 6 2.43 21.32 -7.72
C PRO A 6 2.07 20.76 -6.34
N LEU A 7 1.24 19.71 -6.27
CA LEU A 7 0.88 19.06 -5.01
C LEU A 7 2.06 18.25 -4.46
N ALA A 8 2.73 17.48 -5.31
CA ALA A 8 3.93 16.74 -4.92
C ALA A 8 5.04 17.67 -4.45
N GLN A 9 5.21 18.82 -5.13
CA GLN A 9 6.18 19.82 -4.74
C GLN A 9 5.85 20.47 -3.38
N ALA A 10 4.58 20.76 -3.10
CA ALA A 10 4.16 21.33 -1.83
C ALA A 10 4.50 20.45 -0.61
N ILE A 11 4.66 19.14 -0.81
CA ILE A 11 5.09 18.17 0.22
C ILE A 11 6.57 17.76 0.11
N GLY A 12 7.36 18.41 -0.76
CA GLY A 12 8.80 18.17 -0.90
C GLY A 12 9.18 16.97 -1.77
N LEU A 13 8.25 16.38 -2.53
CA LEU A 13 8.54 15.30 -3.48
C LEU A 13 8.94 15.88 -4.84
N GLU A 14 10.18 16.34 -4.95
CA GLU A 14 10.66 17.12 -6.11
C GLU A 14 11.42 16.30 -7.19
N GLY A 15 11.44 14.96 -7.09
CA GLY A 15 12.18 14.14 -8.04
C GLY A 15 11.82 12.66 -8.03
N PHE A 16 12.42 11.92 -8.97
CA PHE A 16 12.23 10.49 -9.14
C PHE A 16 13.56 9.74 -8.98
N ALA A 17 13.52 8.52 -8.45
CA ALA A 17 14.71 7.68 -8.30
C ALA A 17 15.24 7.12 -9.64
N THR A 18 14.44 7.19 -10.71
CA THR A 18 14.78 6.64 -12.03
C THR A 18 14.65 7.69 -13.13
N LYS A 19 15.38 7.50 -14.23
CA LYS A 19 15.36 8.39 -15.41
C LYS A 19 14.37 7.94 -16.49
N THR A 20 13.59 6.89 -16.23
CA THR A 20 12.69 6.29 -17.21
C THR A 20 11.44 7.13 -17.40
N THR A 21 10.86 7.07 -18.60
CA THR A 21 9.57 7.73 -18.87
C THR A 21 8.44 6.99 -18.16
N GLY A 22 7.53 7.72 -17.53
CA GLY A 22 6.35 7.15 -16.87
C GLY A 22 5.43 6.45 -17.87
N ILE A 23 4.90 5.29 -17.49
CA ILE A 23 4.03 4.47 -18.34
C ILE A 23 2.56 4.95 -18.34
N GLY A 24 2.19 5.85 -17.43
CA GLY A 24 0.80 6.28 -17.24
C GLY A 24 -0.11 5.13 -16.76
N GLY A 25 -1.40 5.23 -17.08
CA GLY A 25 -2.42 4.21 -16.77
C GLY A 25 -3.20 4.47 -15.48
N VAL A 26 -4.09 3.53 -15.15
CA VAL A 26 -4.97 3.59 -13.97
C VAL A 26 -4.64 2.41 -13.06
N LEU A 27 -4.32 2.70 -11.80
CA LEU A 27 -4.17 1.69 -10.75
C LEU A 27 -5.45 1.59 -9.92
N LYS A 28 -5.66 0.43 -9.30
CA LYS A 28 -6.84 0.15 -8.47
C LYS A 28 -8.18 0.32 -9.22
N ALA A 29 -8.22 0.01 -10.51
CA ALA A 29 -9.44 0.14 -11.33
C ALA A 29 -10.53 -0.85 -10.91
N ARG A 30 -10.12 -2.04 -10.43
CA ARG A 30 -10.98 -3.04 -9.78
C ARG A 30 -10.44 -3.35 -8.40
N VAL A 31 -11.31 -3.82 -7.51
CA VAL A 31 -10.93 -4.29 -6.16
C VAL A 31 -9.82 -5.33 -6.22
N SER A 32 -9.84 -6.21 -7.22
CA SER A 32 -8.84 -7.26 -7.41
C SER A 32 -7.46 -6.77 -7.85
N ASP A 33 -7.34 -5.55 -8.38
CA ASP A 33 -6.08 -5.02 -8.93
C ASP A 33 -5.10 -4.62 -7.81
N PHE A 34 -5.59 -4.55 -6.58
CA PHE A 34 -4.81 -4.14 -5.43
C PHE A 34 -5.07 -5.07 -4.25
N ARG A 35 -4.03 -5.76 -3.80
CA ARG A 35 -4.06 -6.68 -2.67
C ARG A 35 -2.94 -6.32 -1.71
N VAL A 36 -3.21 -6.51 -0.43
CA VAL A 36 -2.25 -6.22 0.64
C VAL A 36 -2.30 -7.41 1.59
N ASP A 37 -1.14 -8.03 1.79
CA ASP A 37 -0.93 -9.03 2.83
C ASP A 37 -0.11 -8.37 3.94
N GLU A 38 -0.60 -8.48 5.18
CA GLU A 38 0.11 -7.95 6.33
C GLU A 38 1.37 -8.76 6.60
N ILE A 39 2.49 -8.07 6.82
CA ILE A 39 3.72 -8.66 7.35
C ILE A 39 3.91 -8.10 8.75
N SER A 40 3.50 -8.89 9.75
CA SER A 40 3.54 -8.50 11.16
C SER A 40 4.58 -9.30 11.94
N THR A 41 4.97 -8.76 13.09
CA THR A 41 5.82 -9.51 14.02
C THR A 41 5.04 -10.69 14.57
N SER A 42 5.61 -11.90 14.47
CA SER A 42 4.96 -13.11 14.96
C SER A 42 4.65 -13.01 16.45
N VAL A 43 3.36 -13.13 16.79
CA VAL A 43 2.88 -13.15 18.17
C VAL A 43 2.81 -14.59 18.64
N LYS A 44 3.28 -14.85 19.87
CA LYS A 44 3.14 -16.18 20.47
C LYS A 44 1.65 -16.45 20.75
N LEU A 45 1.11 -17.45 20.06
CA LEU A 45 -0.25 -17.93 20.30
C LEU A 45 -0.25 -18.85 21.54
N ASP A 46 -1.09 -18.54 22.51
CA ASP A 46 -1.29 -19.33 23.73
C ASP A 46 -2.78 -19.63 23.91
N ASN A 47 -3.14 -20.93 23.92
CA ASN A 47 -4.52 -21.39 24.07
C ASN A 47 -5.12 -21.10 25.45
N LYS A 48 -4.32 -20.64 26.42
CA LYS A 48 -4.78 -20.16 27.73
C LYS A 48 -4.74 -18.63 27.84
N GLY A 49 -4.37 -17.94 26.76
CA GLY A 49 -4.30 -16.48 26.70
C GLY A 49 -5.66 -15.82 26.84
N ARG A 50 -5.67 -14.54 27.25
CA ARG A 50 -6.89 -13.73 27.40
C ARG A 50 -7.41 -13.16 26.08
N PHE A 51 -6.69 -13.34 24.98
CA PHE A 51 -6.99 -12.73 23.69
C PHE A 51 -7.20 -13.79 22.63
N THR A 52 -8.18 -13.55 21.77
CA THR A 52 -8.39 -14.30 20.54
C THR A 52 -7.75 -13.53 19.39
N VAL A 53 -6.91 -14.20 18.63
CA VAL A 53 -6.28 -13.65 17.42
C VAL A 53 -6.97 -14.26 16.21
N ALA A 54 -7.34 -13.44 15.25
CA ALA A 54 -7.90 -13.86 13.97
C ALA A 54 -7.15 -13.17 12.84
N ILE A 55 -6.82 -13.91 11.79
CA ILE A 55 -6.31 -13.35 10.54
C ILE A 55 -7.54 -13.05 9.68
N ILE A 56 -7.76 -11.77 9.39
CA ILE A 56 -8.94 -11.31 8.68
C ILE A 56 -8.51 -10.80 7.31
N THR A 57 -9.16 -11.35 6.27
CA THR A 57 -9.05 -10.81 4.91
C THR A 57 -10.34 -10.10 4.56
N LEU A 58 -10.23 -8.84 4.18
CA LEU A 58 -11.34 -8.00 3.77
C LEU A 58 -11.27 -7.73 2.27
N THR A 59 -12.41 -7.76 1.59
CA THR A 59 -12.52 -7.47 0.15
C THR A 59 -13.68 -6.53 -0.10
N ASN A 60 -13.38 -5.27 -0.42
CA ASN A 60 -14.39 -4.21 -0.58
C ASN A 60 -15.34 -4.11 0.62
N TRP A 61 -14.74 -4.09 1.80
CA TRP A 61 -15.40 -3.96 3.09
C TRP A 61 -15.15 -2.56 3.66
#